data_AF-J7S6I0-F1
#
_entry.id   AF-J7S6I0-F1
#
_cell.length_a   1.000
_cell.length_b   1.000
_cell.length_c   1.000
_cell.angle_alpha   90.00
_cell.angle_beta   90.00
_cell.angle_gamma   90.00
#
_symmetry.space_group_name_H-M   'P 1'
#
loop_
_entity.id
_entity.type
_entity.pdbx_description
1 polymer ?
#
loop_
_entity_poly.entity_id
_entity_poly.type
_entity_poly.pdbx_seq_one_letter_code
_entity_poly.pdbx_strand_id
1 'polypeptide(L)'
;MLLTNIITTSAILGAALAAPAPRHHQHQHKRDEVTTTLRNAVTVVVNGAAPTAAAQPIDESAVLNNNADAATTPVTTTLAPANTVAQQATTPAHTEETATSTTAAAAPVSTGGSSSSSSSNVGAGGAKGITYSPYNGDGSCKSTSQVASDLAQLTDYGLIRLYGVDCDQVANVLQAKSSSQKLFLGIFYVDQIQNGVDTMKAAIDQYGSWSDVDTVSVGNELVNGGQASTGQVGQYISTARSALQSAGYSGPVVSVDTFIAVINNPDLCNYSDYMAINAHAYFDQNTAAENAGPWVLQQIQRVWTACGGNKEVVVTESGWPSQGQTYGVAVPSKENQAAAISSIKDTCGSSTVLFNAFNDYWKADGYLDVEKYWGIYGN
;
A
#
# COMPACT_ATOMS: atom_id res chain seq x y z
N MET A 1 -38.08 -4.36 -63.95
CA MET A 1 -36.95 -3.45 -64.23
C MET A 1 -35.88 -3.71 -63.19
N LEU A 2 -34.76 -4.27 -63.62
CA LEU A 2 -33.54 -4.43 -62.81
C LEU A 2 -32.95 -3.05 -62.53
N LEU A 3 -32.50 -2.80 -61.31
CA LEU A 3 -31.48 -1.80 -61.01
C LEU A 3 -30.58 -2.32 -59.88
N THR A 4 -29.43 -2.79 -60.32
CA THR A 4 -28.24 -3.13 -59.57
C THR A 4 -27.69 -1.86 -58.92
N ASN A 5 -27.47 -1.86 -57.60
CA ASN A 5 -26.68 -0.82 -56.93
C ASN A 5 -25.53 -1.46 -56.15
N ILE A 6 -24.34 -1.10 -56.61
CA ILE A 6 -23.02 -1.41 -56.08
C ILE A 6 -22.85 -0.61 -54.78
N ILE A 7 -22.62 -1.30 -53.66
CA ILE A 7 -22.13 -0.66 -52.43
C ILE A 7 -20.70 -1.13 -52.21
N THR A 8 -19.78 -0.24 -52.56
CA THR A 8 -18.35 -0.29 -52.27
C THR A 8 -18.11 -0.30 -50.76
N THR A 9 -17.52 -1.37 -50.26
CA THR A 9 -16.92 -1.46 -48.92
C THR A 9 -15.65 -0.63 -48.87
N SER A 10 -15.69 0.52 -48.19
CA SER A 10 -14.49 1.26 -47.77
C SER A 10 -14.07 0.78 -46.38
N ALA A 11 -13.04 -0.06 -46.33
CA ALA A 11 -12.34 -0.40 -45.10
C ALA A 11 -11.45 0.79 -44.69
N ILE A 12 -11.85 1.53 -43.66
CA ILE A 12 -10.99 2.51 -43.01
C ILE A 12 -10.09 1.74 -42.04
N LEU A 13 -8.85 1.50 -42.48
CA LEU A 13 -7.77 1.02 -41.63
C LEU A 13 -7.35 2.19 -40.71
N GLY A 14 -8.00 2.31 -39.56
CA GLY A 14 -7.54 3.17 -38.47
C GLY A 14 -6.34 2.52 -37.81
N ALA A 15 -5.13 2.94 -38.18
CA ALA A 15 -3.93 2.63 -37.42
C ALA A 15 -4.03 3.33 -36.06
N ALA A 16 -4.59 2.65 -35.07
CA ALA A 16 -4.44 3.03 -33.67
C ALA A 16 -2.96 2.84 -33.32
N LEU A 17 -2.22 3.95 -33.27
CA LEU A 17 -0.93 4.01 -32.61
C LEU A 17 -1.17 3.56 -31.18
N ALA A 18 -0.78 2.32 -30.87
CA ALA A 18 -0.71 1.83 -29.51
C ALA A 18 0.26 2.74 -28.76
N ALA A 19 -0.29 3.67 -27.97
CA ALA A 19 0.46 4.35 -26.95
C ALA A 19 1.08 3.27 -26.05
N PRO A 20 2.36 3.39 -25.65
CA PRO A 20 2.96 2.44 -24.74
C PRO A 20 2.07 2.35 -23.48
N ALA A 21 1.69 1.13 -23.12
CA ALA A 21 0.98 0.86 -21.89
C ALA A 21 1.69 1.57 -20.71
N PRO A 22 0.95 2.19 -19.77
CA PRO A 22 1.58 2.77 -18.60
C PRO A 22 2.41 1.69 -17.90
N ARG A 23 3.67 2.03 -17.63
CA ARG A 23 4.60 1.15 -16.92
C ARG A 23 3.93 0.67 -15.64
N HIS A 24 3.84 -0.65 -15.46
CA HIS A 24 3.37 -1.24 -14.21
C HIS A 24 4.17 -0.65 -13.04
N HIS A 25 3.46 -0.04 -12.09
CA HIS A 25 4.03 0.60 -10.91
C HIS A 25 4.44 -0.48 -9.92
N GLN A 26 5.74 -0.62 -9.70
CA GLN A 26 6.29 -1.56 -8.73
C GLN A 26 6.42 -0.84 -7.38
N HIS A 27 5.53 -1.12 -6.42
CA HIS A 27 5.76 -0.74 -5.02
C HIS A 27 6.85 -1.65 -4.47
N GLN A 28 8.11 -1.24 -4.66
CA GLN A 28 9.24 -1.97 -4.09
C GLN A 28 9.28 -1.71 -2.58
N HIS A 29 8.48 -2.45 -1.81
CA HIS A 29 8.66 -2.64 -0.37
C HIS A 29 9.89 -3.53 -0.10
N LYS A 30 11.01 -3.24 -0.77
CA LYS A 30 12.26 -3.99 -0.60
C LYS A 30 12.76 -3.77 0.83
N ARG A 31 12.37 -4.69 1.70
CA ARG A 31 13.11 -5.04 2.91
C ARG A 31 14.38 -5.75 2.42
N ASP A 32 15.53 -5.22 2.79
CA ASP A 32 16.86 -5.41 2.20
C ASP A 32 17.13 -6.71 1.43
N GLU A 33 17.30 -6.55 0.11
CA GLU A 33 18.45 -7.11 -0.60
C GLU A 33 19.12 -5.94 -1.34
N VAL A 34 20.36 -5.60 -0.97
CA VAL A 34 21.21 -4.67 -1.72
C VAL A 34 21.63 -5.36 -3.02
N THR A 35 20.76 -5.34 -4.03
CA THR A 35 21.15 -5.62 -5.41
C THR A 35 21.34 -4.29 -6.13
N THR A 36 22.60 -3.86 -6.24
CA THR A 36 23.02 -2.81 -7.17
C THR A 36 22.63 -3.23 -8.58
N THR A 37 21.47 -2.78 -9.05
CA THR A 37 21.06 -2.98 -10.44
C THR A 37 21.76 -1.92 -11.29
N LEU A 38 22.93 -2.25 -11.82
CA LEU A 38 23.56 -1.46 -12.89
C LEU A 38 22.64 -1.49 -14.12
N ARG A 39 21.87 -0.42 -14.33
CA ARG A 39 21.14 -0.21 -15.57
C ARG A 39 22.11 0.29 -16.63
N ASN A 40 22.73 -0.63 -17.37
CA ASN A 40 23.38 -0.28 -18.64
C ASN A 40 22.28 0.05 -19.66
N ALA A 41 22.02 1.34 -19.87
CA ALA A 41 21.22 1.80 -21.00
C ALA A 41 22.05 1.65 -22.27
N VAL A 42 21.80 0.60 -23.05
CA VAL A 42 22.32 0.50 -24.42
C VAL A 42 21.37 1.29 -25.32
N THR A 43 21.79 2.49 -25.72
CA THR A 43 21.11 3.25 -26.78
C THR A 43 21.43 2.61 -28.13
N VAL A 44 20.54 1.78 -28.64
CA VAL A 44 20.64 1.27 -30.02
C VAL A 44 20.08 2.35 -30.96
N VAL A 45 20.96 3.09 -31.62
CA VAL A 45 20.59 3.95 -32.75
C VAL A 45 20.42 3.04 -33.97
N VAL A 46 19.18 2.68 -34.31
CA VAL A 46 18.87 1.96 -35.54
C VAL A 46 18.79 2.97 -36.69
N ASN A 47 19.91 3.23 -37.35
CA ASN A 47 19.91 3.81 -38.69
C ASN A 47 19.77 2.67 -39.70
N GLY A 48 18.65 2.68 -40.43
CA GLY A 48 18.28 1.60 -41.35
C GLY A 48 19.30 1.38 -42.48
N ALA A 49 19.90 0.19 -42.48
CA ALA A 49 20.37 -0.51 -43.66
C ALA A 49 20.40 -2.03 -43.36
N ALA A 50 20.00 -2.83 -44.35
CA ALA A 50 19.74 -4.27 -44.28
C ALA A 50 20.99 -5.13 -43.99
N PRO A 51 20.84 -6.44 -43.66
CA PRO A 51 21.69 -7.15 -42.71
C PRO A 51 22.92 -7.84 -43.34
N THR A 52 23.98 -8.05 -42.56
CA THR A 52 24.94 -9.12 -42.85
C THR A 52 25.62 -9.65 -41.57
N ALA A 53 25.55 -10.98 -41.43
CA ALA A 53 26.44 -11.91 -40.74
C ALA A 53 26.53 -11.92 -39.20
N ALA A 54 26.56 -13.16 -38.71
CA ALA A 54 26.55 -13.63 -37.33
C ALA A 54 27.90 -13.52 -36.61
N ALA A 55 27.86 -13.44 -35.27
CA ALA A 55 28.92 -13.91 -34.38
C ALA A 55 28.33 -14.40 -33.04
N GLN A 56 28.90 -15.49 -32.55
CA GLN A 56 28.53 -16.36 -31.42
C GLN A 56 29.03 -15.81 -30.06
N PRO A 57 28.69 -16.43 -28.90
CA PRO A 57 28.56 -15.77 -27.60
C PRO A 57 29.88 -15.66 -26.84
N ILE A 58 29.98 -14.67 -25.94
CA ILE A 58 31.03 -14.57 -24.93
C ILE A 58 30.43 -14.85 -23.54
N ASP A 59 30.93 -15.92 -22.94
CA ASP A 59 30.88 -16.27 -21.52
C ASP A 59 32.20 -15.78 -20.91
N GLU A 60 32.17 -15.06 -19.78
CA GLU A 60 33.32 -15.04 -18.88
C GLU A 60 32.93 -14.67 -17.44
N SER A 61 33.31 -15.57 -16.54
CA SER A 61 33.25 -15.46 -15.09
C SER A 61 34.53 -14.82 -14.51
N ALA A 62 34.46 -14.38 -13.24
CA ALA A 62 35.54 -13.92 -12.34
C ALA A 62 35.98 -12.45 -12.55
N VAL A 63 36.26 -11.63 -11.52
CA VAL A 63 37.28 -11.82 -10.45
C VAL A 63 36.95 -11.00 -9.19
N LEU A 64 37.42 -11.53 -8.05
CA LEU A 64 37.42 -11.03 -6.66
C LEU A 64 38.40 -9.86 -6.38
N ASN A 65 38.08 -9.08 -5.33
CA ASN A 65 38.93 -8.36 -4.36
C ASN A 65 39.98 -7.30 -4.80
N ASN A 66 39.85 -6.07 -4.28
CA ASN A 66 40.61 -5.58 -3.09
C ASN A 66 40.40 -4.08 -2.79
N ASN A 67 40.47 -3.77 -1.49
CA ASN A 67 40.53 -2.45 -0.84
C ASN A 67 41.65 -1.53 -1.37
N ALA A 68 41.44 -0.20 -1.34
CA ALA A 68 42.24 0.73 -0.52
C ALA A 68 41.83 2.21 -0.72
N ASP A 69 41.93 2.91 0.40
CA ASP A 69 41.75 4.32 0.74
C ASP A 69 42.64 5.30 -0.06
N ALA A 70 42.14 6.51 -0.34
CA ALA A 70 42.94 7.73 -0.51
C ALA A 70 42.06 9.00 -0.62
N ALA A 71 42.18 9.85 0.39
CA ALA A 71 41.65 11.20 0.50
C ALA A 71 42.23 12.18 -0.53
N THR A 72 41.44 13.18 -0.96
CA THR A 72 41.90 14.54 -1.30
C THR A 72 40.75 15.57 -1.18
N THR A 73 40.95 16.59 -0.35
CA THR A 73 40.38 17.96 -0.45
C THR A 73 41.52 18.87 -0.97
N PRO A 74 41.34 20.17 -1.36
CA PRO A 74 40.31 21.15 -0.96
C PRO A 74 39.82 22.13 -2.07
N VAL A 75 38.89 23.04 -1.74
CA VAL A 75 39.05 24.52 -1.81
C VAL A 75 37.74 25.26 -1.45
N THR A 76 37.91 26.25 -0.57
CA THR A 76 36.97 27.24 -0.02
C THR A 76 36.59 28.33 -1.02
N THR A 77 35.36 28.86 -0.97
CA THR A 77 35.13 30.30 -1.18
C THR A 77 33.93 30.79 -0.37
N THR A 78 34.19 31.76 0.51
CA THR A 78 33.25 32.58 1.26
C THR A 78 32.65 33.69 0.39
N LEU A 79 31.46 34.19 0.74
CA LEU A 79 31.15 35.62 0.94
C LEU A 79 29.66 35.81 1.35
N ALA A 80 29.47 36.39 2.54
CA ALA A 80 28.33 37.22 2.96
C ALA A 80 28.84 38.69 3.00
N PRO A 81 28.07 39.78 3.29
CA PRO A 81 26.88 39.84 4.14
C PRO A 81 25.82 40.95 3.81
N ALA A 82 24.81 41.06 4.70
CA ALA A 82 24.10 42.26 5.21
C ALA A 82 22.56 42.08 5.24
N ASN A 83 21.91 41.97 6.41
CA ASN A 83 21.35 43.06 7.28
C ASN A 83 20.22 43.84 6.55
N THR A 84 19.03 44.15 7.03
CA THR A 84 18.31 44.24 8.33
C THR A 84 16.81 44.37 7.95
N VAL A 85 15.77 44.06 8.73
CA VAL A 85 15.01 44.95 9.65
C VAL A 85 13.75 44.18 10.11
N ALA A 86 13.39 44.42 11.37
CA ALA A 86 12.31 43.81 12.13
C ALA A 86 10.92 44.48 11.97
N GLN A 87 9.95 43.94 12.72
CA GLN A 87 8.65 44.50 13.15
C GLN A 87 7.47 44.27 12.18
N GLN A 88 6.24 43.96 12.62
CA GLN A 88 5.61 44.03 13.94
C GLN A 88 4.31 43.20 13.93
N ALA A 89 3.99 42.59 15.08
CA ALA A 89 2.66 42.11 15.40
C ALA A 89 1.88 43.23 16.10
N THR A 90 0.60 43.41 15.77
CA THR A 90 -0.42 43.98 16.65
C THR A 90 -1.82 43.55 16.22
N THR A 91 -2.48 42.80 17.10
CA THR A 91 -3.95 42.75 17.24
C THR A 91 -4.35 43.85 18.24
N PRO A 92 -5.59 44.37 18.19
CA PRO A 92 -6.50 44.08 19.29
C PRO A 92 -7.98 43.88 18.88
N ALA A 93 -8.73 43.42 19.89
CA ALA A 93 -9.99 42.69 19.92
C ALA A 93 -11.31 43.49 19.82
N HIS A 94 -12.40 42.72 19.99
CA HIS A 94 -13.84 43.01 20.26
C HIS A 94 -14.74 43.21 19.02
N THR A 95 -15.94 42.61 18.94
CA THR A 95 -17.02 42.50 19.96
C THR A 95 -17.92 41.25 19.74
N GLU A 96 -18.56 40.84 20.83
CA GLU A 96 -19.60 39.81 21.01
C GLU A 96 -20.84 39.96 20.09
N GLU A 97 -21.54 38.86 19.78
CA GLU A 97 -22.96 38.72 20.17
C GLU A 97 -23.46 37.26 20.11
N THR A 98 -24.38 36.98 21.03
CA THR A 98 -25.00 35.72 21.44
C THR A 98 -26.24 35.42 20.60
N ALA A 99 -26.55 34.14 20.31
CA ALA A 99 -27.92 33.62 20.43
C ALA A 99 -28.02 32.10 20.19
N THR A 100 -28.65 31.47 21.18
CA THR A 100 -29.08 30.08 21.28
C THR A 100 -30.31 29.80 20.42
N SER A 101 -30.45 28.58 19.89
CA SER A 101 -31.78 27.96 19.75
C SER A 101 -31.70 26.44 19.54
N THR A 102 -32.12 25.74 20.58
CA THR A 102 -32.56 24.34 20.62
C THR A 102 -33.86 24.16 19.84
N THR A 103 -34.03 23.01 19.18
CA THR A 103 -35.35 22.40 18.97
C THR A 103 -35.22 20.89 18.91
N ALA A 104 -35.92 20.22 19.82
CA ALA A 104 -36.15 18.79 19.84
C ALA A 104 -37.54 18.51 19.25
N ALA A 105 -37.67 17.36 18.57
CA ALA A 105 -38.79 16.41 18.63
C ALA A 105 -39.11 15.78 17.25
N ALA A 106 -39.05 14.45 17.18
CA ALA A 106 -40.21 13.57 17.02
C ALA A 106 -39.79 12.23 16.38
N ALA A 107 -40.10 11.13 17.07
CA ALA A 107 -40.05 9.78 16.54
C ALA A 107 -41.28 9.47 15.67
N PRO A 108 -41.18 8.47 14.78
CA PRO A 108 -42.26 7.50 14.69
C PRO A 108 -41.76 6.05 14.81
N VAL A 109 -42.73 5.18 15.07
CA VAL A 109 -42.62 3.79 15.52
C VAL A 109 -42.88 2.82 14.35
N SER A 110 -42.12 1.71 14.35
CA SER A 110 -42.36 0.38 13.76
C SER A 110 -42.38 0.15 12.24
N THR A 111 -41.52 -0.77 11.78
CA THR A 111 -41.93 -2.12 11.33
C THR A 111 -40.69 -2.99 11.06
N GLY A 112 -40.75 -4.27 11.45
CA GLY A 112 -39.62 -5.19 11.42
C GLY A 112 -39.25 -5.67 10.01
N GLY A 113 -37.95 -5.82 9.81
CA GLY A 113 -37.33 -6.61 8.75
C GLY A 113 -35.94 -7.01 9.22
N SER A 114 -35.78 -8.28 9.61
CA SER A 114 -34.48 -8.84 9.97
C SER A 114 -33.62 -8.93 8.71
N SER A 115 -32.79 -7.91 8.48
CA SER A 115 -31.57 -8.03 7.70
C SER A 115 -30.42 -8.05 8.69
N SER A 116 -29.68 -9.17 8.74
CA SER A 116 -28.42 -9.28 9.44
C SER A 116 -27.41 -8.32 8.79
N SER A 117 -27.42 -7.07 9.23
CA SER A 117 -26.33 -6.14 8.99
C SER A 117 -25.14 -6.66 9.77
N SER A 118 -24.16 -7.24 9.08
CA SER A 118 -22.80 -7.30 9.58
C SER A 118 -22.40 -5.88 9.93
N SER A 119 -22.50 -5.49 11.20
CA SER A 119 -22.02 -4.22 11.68
C SER A 119 -20.52 -4.21 11.43
N SER A 120 -20.11 -3.58 10.33
CA SER A 120 -18.72 -3.26 10.05
C SER A 120 -18.26 -2.37 11.20
N ASN A 121 -17.56 -2.98 12.16
CA ASN A 121 -17.01 -2.30 13.32
C ASN A 121 -15.86 -1.41 12.83
N VAL A 122 -16.21 -0.25 12.28
CA VAL A 122 -15.28 0.83 12.04
C VAL A 122 -14.94 1.40 13.42
N GLY A 123 -13.68 1.27 13.83
CA GLY A 123 -13.21 1.89 15.07
C GLY A 123 -13.35 3.41 15.02
N ALA A 124 -13.09 4.10 16.13
CA ALA A 124 -13.10 5.57 16.18
C ALA A 124 -12.19 6.23 15.12
N GLY A 125 -11.22 5.48 14.60
CA GLY A 125 -10.32 5.90 13.52
C GLY A 125 -10.99 6.06 12.16
N GLY A 126 -12.26 5.67 11.99
CA GLY A 126 -13.02 5.87 10.76
C GLY A 126 -12.64 4.93 9.60
N ALA A 127 -11.81 3.91 9.88
CA ALA A 127 -11.38 2.91 8.90
C ALA A 127 -11.39 1.50 9.51
N LYS A 128 -11.32 0.46 8.66
CA LYS A 128 -11.24 -0.95 9.07
C LYS A 128 -10.02 -1.20 9.94
N GLY A 129 -8.92 -0.53 9.62
CA GLY A 129 -7.67 -0.61 10.38
C GLY A 129 -6.62 0.38 9.90
N ILE A 130 -5.40 0.21 10.40
CA ILE A 130 -4.21 0.93 9.96
C ILE A 130 -3.03 -0.02 9.84
N THR A 131 -2.15 0.21 8.88
CA THR A 131 -0.88 -0.53 8.79
C THR A 131 0.13 0.01 9.79
N TYR A 132 1.07 -0.82 10.23
CA TYR A 132 2.15 -0.43 11.13
C TYR A 132 3.45 -1.19 10.80
N SER A 133 4.55 -0.45 10.75
CA SER A 133 5.89 -0.95 10.45
C SER A 133 6.83 -0.59 11.62
N PRO A 134 7.19 -1.53 12.51
CA PRO A 134 7.97 -1.23 13.71
C PRO A 134 9.48 -1.15 13.45
N TYR A 135 9.88 -0.29 12.50
CA TYR A 135 11.28 0.04 12.25
C TYR A 135 11.57 1.48 12.64
N ASN A 136 12.79 1.72 13.09
CA ASN A 136 13.34 3.06 13.16
C ASN A 136 13.58 3.60 11.75
N GLY A 137 13.80 4.91 11.63
CA GLY A 137 14.04 5.55 10.34
C GLY A 137 15.31 5.08 9.61
N ASP A 138 16.22 4.42 10.32
CA ASP A 138 17.43 3.80 9.76
C ASP A 138 17.25 2.31 9.38
N GLY A 139 16.03 1.77 9.55
CA GLY A 139 15.69 0.38 9.25
C GLY A 139 15.97 -0.60 10.39
N SER A 140 16.58 -0.16 11.49
CA SER A 140 16.77 -1.01 12.66
C SER A 140 15.43 -1.32 13.35
N CYS A 141 15.35 -2.45 14.04
CA CYS A 141 14.15 -2.85 14.76
C CYS A 141 13.81 -1.86 15.89
N LYS A 142 12.54 -1.47 16.02
CA LYS A 142 12.05 -0.77 17.21
C LYS A 142 12.09 -1.72 18.42
N SER A 143 12.48 -1.19 19.57
CA SER A 143 12.36 -1.89 20.84
C SER A 143 10.90 -2.04 21.29
N THR A 144 10.62 -2.98 22.19
CA THR A 144 9.27 -3.21 22.73
C THR A 144 8.63 -1.96 23.31
N SER A 145 9.40 -1.09 23.99
CA SER A 145 8.89 0.17 24.54
C SER A 145 8.56 1.21 23.48
N GLN A 146 9.36 1.28 22.40
CA GLN A 146 9.05 2.14 21.26
C GLN A 146 7.76 1.66 20.57
N VAL A 147 7.63 0.35 20.34
CA VAL A 147 6.39 -0.25 19.80
C VAL A 147 5.19 0.08 20.70
N ALA A 148 5.33 -0.05 22.02
CA ALA A 148 4.26 0.32 22.95
C ALA A 148 3.87 1.81 22.88
N SER A 149 4.86 2.71 22.75
CA SER A 149 4.62 4.14 22.57
C SER A 149 3.89 4.45 21.27
N ASP A 150 4.22 3.74 20.19
CA ASP A 150 3.53 3.89 18.90
C ASP A 150 2.07 3.41 19.02
N LEU A 151 1.82 2.22 19.57
CA LEU A 151 0.47 1.66 19.69
C LEU A 151 -0.46 2.50 20.57
N ALA A 152 0.09 3.24 21.55
CA ALA A 152 -0.69 4.18 22.35
C ALA A 152 -1.37 5.28 21.50
N GLN A 153 -0.82 5.60 20.32
CA GLN A 153 -1.38 6.56 19.38
C GLN A 153 -2.41 5.94 18.42
N LEU A 154 -2.48 4.60 18.33
CA LEU A 154 -3.31 3.87 17.36
C LEU A 154 -4.58 3.27 17.97
N THR A 155 -4.95 3.68 19.18
CA THR A 155 -6.08 3.12 19.96
C THR A 155 -7.44 3.28 19.28
N ASP A 156 -7.57 4.25 18.37
CA ASP A 156 -8.77 4.48 17.57
C ASP A 156 -9.02 3.42 16.49
N TYR A 157 -7.99 2.64 16.11
CA TYR A 157 -8.12 1.58 15.10
C TYR A 157 -8.30 0.22 15.77
N GLY A 158 -9.36 -0.50 15.38
CA GLY A 158 -9.64 -1.86 15.88
C GLY A 158 -8.79 -2.96 15.23
N LEU A 159 -8.10 -2.66 14.12
CA LEU A 159 -7.25 -3.61 13.40
C LEU A 159 -5.90 -2.97 13.08
N ILE A 160 -4.82 -3.65 13.46
CA ILE A 160 -3.44 -3.27 13.12
C ILE A 160 -2.88 -4.29 12.14
N ARG A 161 -2.45 -3.83 10.96
CA ARG A 161 -1.81 -4.69 9.95
C ARG A 161 -0.29 -4.65 10.04
N LEU A 162 0.33 -5.82 10.16
CA LEU A 162 1.77 -6.03 10.12
C LEU A 162 2.14 -6.81 8.85
N TYR A 163 3.30 -6.54 8.27
CA TYR A 163 3.72 -7.14 7.01
C TYR A 163 4.49 -8.45 7.18
N GLY A 164 5.15 -8.63 8.32
CA GLY A 164 6.07 -9.74 8.56
C GLY A 164 6.09 -10.19 10.00
N VAL A 165 7.06 -11.04 10.31
CA VAL A 165 7.32 -11.57 11.66
C VAL A 165 8.68 -11.19 12.22
N ASP A 166 9.51 -10.53 11.41
CA ASP A 166 10.84 -10.07 11.80
C ASP A 166 10.79 -8.97 12.87
N CYS A 167 11.94 -8.64 13.47
CA CYS A 167 12.05 -7.64 14.54
C CYS A 167 11.12 -7.88 15.75
N ASP A 168 10.78 -9.14 16.02
CA ASP A 168 9.81 -9.53 17.05
C ASP A 168 8.49 -8.75 16.97
N GLN A 169 8.12 -8.26 15.78
CA GLN A 169 7.01 -7.31 15.64
C GLN A 169 5.69 -7.89 16.14
N VAL A 170 5.44 -9.17 15.89
CA VAL A 170 4.21 -9.84 16.35
C VAL A 170 4.17 -9.89 17.87
N ALA A 171 5.27 -10.28 18.52
CA ALA A 171 5.36 -10.35 19.98
C ALA A 171 5.25 -8.96 20.62
N ASN A 172 5.95 -7.96 20.07
CA ASN A 172 5.94 -6.59 20.59
C ASN A 172 4.56 -5.94 20.46
N VAL A 173 3.88 -6.14 19.33
CA VAL A 173 2.53 -5.60 19.11
C VAL A 173 1.49 -6.34 19.96
N LEU A 174 1.58 -7.66 20.13
CA LEU A 174 0.69 -8.40 21.04
C LEU A 174 0.78 -7.93 22.49
N GLN A 175 1.99 -7.60 22.95
CA GLN A 175 2.20 -7.04 24.30
C GLN A 175 1.61 -5.64 24.49
N ALA A 176 1.57 -4.85 23.41
CA ALA A 176 1.23 -3.43 23.48
C ALA A 176 -0.20 -3.09 23.05
N LYS A 177 -0.83 -3.94 22.21
CA LYS A 177 -2.17 -3.67 21.69
C LYS A 177 -3.21 -3.60 22.81
N SER A 178 -4.26 -2.83 22.57
CA SER A 178 -5.44 -2.86 23.45
C SER A 178 -6.21 -4.19 23.31
N SER A 179 -7.09 -4.47 24.28
CA SER A 179 -7.95 -5.66 24.23
C SER A 179 -8.99 -5.60 23.10
N SER A 180 -9.35 -4.41 22.62
CA SER A 180 -10.26 -4.23 21.47
C SER A 180 -9.57 -4.36 20.12
N GLN A 181 -8.24 -4.33 20.09
CA GLN A 181 -7.45 -4.44 18.87
C GLN A 181 -7.22 -5.90 18.45
N LYS A 182 -7.41 -6.15 17.16
CA LYS A 182 -7.04 -7.37 16.44
C LYS A 182 -5.86 -7.11 15.51
N LEU A 183 -5.20 -8.18 15.09
CA LEU A 183 -4.04 -8.13 14.21
C LEU A 183 -4.34 -8.76 12.86
N PHE A 184 -3.94 -8.05 11.81
CA PHE A 184 -3.78 -8.61 10.47
C PHE A 184 -2.30 -8.90 10.27
N LEU A 185 -1.90 -10.17 10.37
CA LEU A 185 -0.50 -10.58 10.34
C LEU A 185 -0.06 -10.95 8.92
N GLY A 186 1.21 -10.68 8.58
CA GLY A 186 1.77 -10.99 7.27
C GLY A 186 2.90 -12.02 7.34
N ILE A 187 2.90 -12.94 6.38
CA ILE A 187 4.04 -13.78 6.03
C ILE A 187 4.66 -13.17 4.77
N PHE A 188 5.66 -12.30 4.96
CA PHE A 188 6.31 -11.59 3.84
C PHE A 188 7.16 -12.52 2.96
N TYR A 189 8.01 -13.34 3.58
CA TYR A 189 8.93 -14.26 2.91
C TYR A 189 8.24 -15.59 2.63
N VAL A 190 7.74 -15.76 1.40
CA VAL A 190 6.97 -16.96 0.97
C VAL A 190 7.82 -18.22 0.79
N ASP A 191 9.14 -18.10 0.79
CA ASP A 191 10.09 -19.21 0.87
C ASP A 191 10.30 -19.69 2.32
N GLN A 192 9.87 -18.90 3.32
CA GLN A 192 10.01 -19.17 4.76
C GLN A 192 8.65 -19.30 5.47
N ILE A 193 7.61 -19.78 4.79
CA ILE A 193 6.23 -19.85 5.33
C ILE A 193 6.16 -20.54 6.70
N GLN A 194 6.78 -21.72 6.84
CA GLN A 194 6.73 -22.47 8.10
C GLN A 194 7.39 -21.69 9.24
N ASN A 195 8.56 -21.07 8.99
CA ASN A 195 9.23 -20.24 9.98
C ASN A 195 8.39 -19.01 10.37
N GLY A 196 7.71 -18.40 9.40
CA GLY A 196 6.74 -17.33 9.64
C GLY A 196 5.63 -17.77 10.60
N VAL A 197 5.00 -18.92 10.32
CA VAL A 197 3.92 -19.47 11.15
C VAL A 197 4.42 -19.86 12.55
N ASP A 198 5.59 -20.48 12.66
CA ASP A 198 6.16 -20.88 13.95
C ASP A 198 6.48 -19.65 14.82
N THR A 199 6.99 -18.58 14.21
CA THR A 199 7.27 -17.31 14.89
C THR A 199 5.97 -16.65 15.38
N MET A 200 4.92 -16.62 14.53
CA MET A 200 3.60 -16.12 14.95
C MET A 200 3.04 -16.95 16.11
N LYS A 201 3.11 -18.29 16.00
CA LYS A 201 2.62 -19.20 17.04
C LYS A 201 3.34 -18.97 18.37
N ALA A 202 4.66 -18.84 18.37
CA ALA A 202 5.43 -18.60 19.59
C ALA A 202 5.00 -17.29 20.27
N ALA A 203 4.85 -16.21 19.50
CA ALA A 203 4.38 -14.93 20.02
C ALA A 203 2.94 -15.01 20.57
N ILE A 204 2.07 -15.75 19.87
CA ILE A 204 0.67 -15.95 20.26
C ILE A 204 0.55 -16.77 21.53
N ASP A 205 1.27 -17.89 21.63
CA ASP A 205 1.27 -18.74 22.83
C ASP A 205 1.80 -17.99 24.06
N GLN A 206 2.71 -17.03 23.88
CA GLN A 206 3.33 -16.29 24.97
C GLN A 206 2.55 -15.03 25.38
N TYR A 207 1.98 -14.29 24.43
CA TYR A 207 1.47 -12.93 24.66
C TYR A 207 0.01 -12.71 24.25
N GLY A 208 -0.68 -13.72 23.73
CA GLY A 208 -2.06 -13.56 23.31
C GLY A 208 -2.78 -14.88 23.03
N SER A 209 -3.57 -14.90 21.98
CA SER A 209 -4.31 -16.06 21.52
C SER A 209 -4.60 -15.93 20.02
N TRP A 210 -4.91 -17.04 19.34
CA TRP A 210 -5.37 -16.96 17.94
C TRP A 210 -6.63 -16.12 17.77
N SER A 211 -7.40 -15.86 18.84
CA SER A 211 -8.55 -14.95 18.79
C SER A 211 -8.14 -13.49 18.59
N ASP A 212 -6.88 -13.13 18.84
CA ASP A 212 -6.33 -11.79 18.60
C ASP A 212 -5.99 -11.55 17.12
N VAL A 213 -5.96 -12.59 16.29
CA VAL A 213 -5.63 -12.51 14.87
C VAL A 213 -6.92 -12.49 14.06
N ASP A 214 -7.15 -11.40 13.32
CA ASP A 214 -8.27 -11.24 12.40
C ASP A 214 -7.99 -12.01 11.10
N THR A 215 -6.85 -11.76 10.47
CA THR A 215 -6.48 -12.31 9.16
C THR A 215 -4.97 -12.57 9.08
N VAL A 216 -4.55 -13.56 8.28
CA VAL A 216 -3.15 -13.74 7.87
C VAL A 216 -2.99 -13.54 6.36
N SER A 217 -2.08 -12.65 5.92
CA SER A 217 -1.70 -12.50 4.51
C SER A 217 -0.44 -13.29 4.18
N VAL A 218 -0.38 -13.86 2.98
CA VAL A 218 0.76 -14.61 2.44
C VAL A 218 1.33 -13.88 1.23
N GLY A 219 2.53 -13.33 1.38
CA GLY A 219 3.13 -12.42 0.42
C GLY A 219 2.45 -11.04 0.38
N ASN A 220 3.06 -10.13 -0.39
CA ASN A 220 2.51 -8.81 -0.69
C ASN A 220 2.95 -8.41 -2.10
N GLU A 221 2.00 -8.19 -3.01
CA GLU A 221 2.23 -7.73 -4.38
C GLU A 221 3.15 -8.62 -5.23
N LEU A 222 3.11 -9.93 -5.02
CA LEU A 222 4.00 -10.87 -5.71
C LEU A 222 3.76 -10.91 -7.23
N VAL A 223 2.50 -10.76 -7.68
CA VAL A 223 2.17 -10.74 -9.12
C VAL A 223 2.48 -9.38 -9.72
N ASN A 224 2.08 -8.29 -9.06
CA ASN A 224 2.45 -6.93 -9.50
C ASN A 224 3.96 -6.75 -9.60
N GLY A 225 4.71 -7.30 -8.63
CA GLY A 225 6.17 -7.27 -8.60
C GLY A 225 6.86 -8.20 -9.59
N GLY A 226 6.11 -9.06 -10.29
CA GLY A 226 6.66 -10.07 -11.21
C GLY A 226 7.46 -11.18 -10.51
N GLN A 227 7.28 -11.36 -9.20
CA GLN A 227 8.00 -12.32 -8.37
C GLN A 227 7.36 -13.70 -8.37
N ALA A 228 6.04 -13.77 -8.61
CA ALA A 228 5.31 -15.03 -8.67
C ALA A 228 4.21 -14.98 -9.75
N SER A 229 3.94 -16.14 -10.35
CA SER A 229 2.72 -16.37 -11.12
C SER A 229 1.51 -16.57 -10.20
N THR A 230 0.30 -16.44 -10.74
CA THR A 230 -0.95 -16.72 -10.01
C THR A 230 -0.98 -18.13 -9.41
N GLY A 231 -0.50 -19.13 -10.16
CA GLY A 231 -0.43 -20.52 -9.69
C GLY A 231 0.52 -20.70 -8.50
N GLN A 232 1.67 -20.01 -8.51
CA GLN A 232 2.59 -20.02 -7.35
C GLN A 232 1.95 -19.36 -6.12
N VAL A 233 1.24 -18.23 -6.29
CA VAL A 233 0.50 -17.61 -5.19
C VAL A 233 -0.53 -18.58 -4.59
N GLY A 234 -1.26 -19.32 -5.42
CA GLY A 234 -2.17 -20.37 -4.95
C GLY A 234 -1.48 -21.46 -4.13
N GLN A 235 -0.28 -21.90 -4.54
CA GLN A 235 0.54 -22.86 -3.79
C GLN A 235 1.01 -22.30 -2.44
N TYR A 236 1.42 -21.04 -2.40
CA TYR A 236 1.84 -20.37 -1.16
C TYR A 236 0.68 -20.26 -0.16
N ILE A 237 -0.51 -19.84 -0.62
CA ILE A 237 -1.70 -19.81 0.26
C ILE A 237 -2.03 -21.21 0.78
N SER A 238 -2.05 -22.23 -0.08
CA SER A 238 -2.37 -23.59 0.35
C SER A 238 -1.39 -24.11 1.40
N THR A 239 -0.10 -23.82 1.22
CA THR A 239 0.96 -24.20 2.16
C THR A 239 0.81 -23.47 3.50
N ALA A 240 0.64 -22.15 3.46
CA ALA A 240 0.46 -21.34 4.66
C ALA A 240 -0.81 -21.71 5.41
N ARG A 241 -1.92 -21.95 4.72
CA ARG A 241 -3.19 -22.39 5.32
C ARG A 241 -3.02 -23.70 6.09
N SER A 242 -2.31 -24.67 5.52
CA SER A 242 -2.05 -25.97 6.17
C SER A 242 -1.18 -25.80 7.42
N ALA A 243 -0.13 -24.97 7.34
CA ALA A 243 0.74 -24.68 8.47
C ALA A 243 0.00 -23.94 9.60
N LEU A 244 -0.79 -22.91 9.26
CA LEU A 244 -1.59 -22.13 10.20
C LEU A 244 -2.65 -22.98 10.90
N GLN A 245 -3.37 -23.84 10.16
CA GLN A 245 -4.33 -24.78 10.74
C GLN A 245 -3.66 -25.74 11.72
N SER A 246 -2.47 -26.26 11.37
CA SER A 246 -1.68 -27.12 12.27
C SER A 246 -1.21 -26.39 13.52
N ALA A 247 -0.97 -25.08 13.42
CA ALA A 247 -0.60 -24.21 14.54
C ALA A 247 -1.80 -23.79 15.42
N GLY A 248 -3.03 -24.06 14.99
CA GLY A 248 -4.28 -23.77 15.70
C GLY A 248 -5.06 -22.55 15.20
N TYR A 249 -4.64 -21.92 14.10
CA TYR A 249 -5.36 -20.81 13.48
C TYR A 249 -6.38 -21.31 12.46
N SER A 250 -7.63 -20.84 12.59
CA SER A 250 -8.74 -21.20 11.69
C SER A 250 -9.38 -19.99 11.00
N GLY A 251 -8.77 -18.80 11.13
CA GLY A 251 -9.29 -17.59 10.51
C GLY A 251 -8.92 -17.43 9.03
N PRO A 252 -9.31 -16.30 8.42
CA PRO A 252 -9.01 -15.96 7.03
C PRO A 252 -7.51 -15.97 6.68
N VAL A 253 -7.22 -16.53 5.51
CA VAL A 253 -5.91 -16.50 4.85
C VAL A 253 -6.07 -15.94 3.45
N VAL A 254 -5.29 -14.90 3.14
CA VAL A 254 -5.39 -14.15 1.87
C VAL A 254 -4.02 -13.90 1.24
N SER A 255 -3.96 -13.70 -0.06
CA SER A 255 -2.86 -13.03 -0.75
C SER A 255 -3.23 -11.57 -0.97
N VAL A 256 -2.28 -10.67 -0.78
CA VAL A 256 -2.44 -9.24 -1.07
C VAL A 256 -1.71 -8.91 -2.36
N ASP A 257 -2.38 -8.22 -3.29
CA ASP A 257 -1.77 -7.69 -4.51
C ASP A 257 -2.40 -6.35 -4.91
N THR A 258 -1.87 -5.66 -5.93
CA THR A 258 -2.50 -4.42 -6.39
C THR A 258 -3.85 -4.70 -7.05
N PHE A 259 -4.79 -3.76 -6.96
CA PHE A 259 -6.09 -3.90 -7.62
C PHE A 259 -5.97 -4.20 -9.12
N ILE A 260 -4.97 -3.61 -9.80
CA ILE A 260 -4.71 -3.85 -11.23
C ILE A 260 -4.19 -5.27 -11.45
N ALA A 261 -3.26 -5.75 -10.61
CA ALA A 261 -2.76 -7.12 -10.72
C ALA A 261 -3.88 -8.14 -10.58
N VAL A 262 -4.80 -7.94 -9.62
CA VAL A 262 -5.97 -8.82 -9.46
C VAL A 262 -6.91 -8.74 -10.67
N ILE A 263 -7.25 -7.54 -11.15
CA ILE A 263 -8.12 -7.37 -12.34
C ILE A 263 -7.53 -8.06 -13.57
N ASN A 264 -6.22 -7.95 -13.78
CA ASN A 264 -5.53 -8.55 -14.92
C ASN A 264 -5.30 -10.06 -14.75
N ASN A 265 -5.41 -10.58 -13.53
CA ASN A 265 -5.13 -11.96 -13.18
C ASN A 265 -6.21 -12.53 -12.25
N PRO A 266 -7.47 -12.66 -12.72
CA PRO A 266 -8.61 -13.02 -11.87
C PRO A 266 -8.52 -14.43 -11.25
N ASP A 267 -7.59 -15.28 -11.68
CA ASP A 267 -7.29 -16.54 -10.99
C ASP A 267 -6.88 -16.34 -9.53
N LEU A 268 -6.28 -15.18 -9.20
CA LEU A 268 -5.97 -14.81 -7.82
C LEU A 268 -7.21 -14.79 -6.92
N CYS A 269 -8.38 -14.54 -7.49
CA CYS A 269 -9.63 -14.48 -6.74
C CYS A 269 -10.05 -15.84 -6.16
N ASN A 270 -9.44 -16.94 -6.60
CA ASN A 270 -9.80 -18.29 -6.18
C ASN A 270 -9.11 -18.73 -4.88
N TYR A 271 -7.96 -18.15 -4.52
CA TYR A 271 -7.10 -18.69 -3.46
C TYR A 271 -7.39 -18.10 -2.06
N SER A 272 -7.77 -16.83 -2.00
CA SER A 272 -8.00 -16.09 -0.74
C SER A 272 -9.42 -16.27 -0.21
N ASP A 273 -9.61 -16.19 1.10
CA ASP A 273 -10.95 -16.24 1.73
C ASP A 273 -11.82 -15.02 1.38
N TYR A 274 -11.19 -13.85 1.25
CA TYR A 274 -11.75 -12.62 0.68
C TYR A 274 -10.71 -11.95 -0.22
N MET A 275 -11.11 -10.98 -1.05
CA MET A 275 -10.17 -10.27 -1.93
C MET A 275 -9.46 -9.17 -1.15
N ALA A 276 -8.15 -9.29 -1.01
CA ALA A 276 -7.32 -8.33 -0.31
C ALA A 276 -6.46 -7.59 -1.34
N ILE A 277 -6.64 -6.27 -1.46
CA ILE A 277 -6.00 -5.46 -2.49
C ILE A 277 -5.32 -4.20 -1.96
N ASN A 278 -4.23 -3.79 -2.58
CA ASN A 278 -3.63 -2.48 -2.38
C ASN A 278 -4.13 -1.51 -3.47
N ALA A 279 -4.58 -0.32 -3.05
CA ALA A 279 -5.16 0.68 -3.95
C ALA A 279 -4.94 2.09 -3.41
N HIS A 280 -3.99 2.83 -3.99
CA HIS A 280 -3.69 4.21 -3.63
C HIS A 280 -4.04 5.16 -4.77
N ALA A 281 -4.99 6.06 -4.52
CA ALA A 281 -5.43 7.06 -5.50
C ALA A 281 -4.30 8.00 -5.96
N TYR A 282 -3.28 8.21 -5.13
CA TYR A 282 -2.11 9.02 -5.48
C TYR A 282 -1.41 8.56 -6.77
N PHE A 283 -1.38 7.26 -7.05
CA PHE A 283 -0.77 6.73 -8.28
C PHE A 283 -1.70 6.79 -9.50
N ASP A 284 -2.87 7.43 -9.39
CA ASP A 284 -3.67 7.83 -10.53
C ASP A 284 -3.49 9.32 -10.81
N GLN A 285 -2.82 9.63 -11.92
CA GLN A 285 -2.49 11.01 -12.31
C GLN A 285 -3.71 11.92 -12.56
N ASN A 286 -4.94 11.38 -12.55
CA ASN A 286 -6.18 12.11 -12.80
C ASN A 286 -7.04 12.28 -11.54
N THR A 287 -6.58 11.79 -10.39
CA THR A 287 -7.34 11.83 -9.14
C THR A 287 -6.73 12.82 -8.16
N ALA A 288 -7.47 13.87 -7.84
CA ALA A 288 -7.12 14.80 -6.77
C ALA A 288 -7.40 14.17 -5.39
N ALA A 289 -6.75 14.67 -4.35
CA ALA A 289 -6.74 14.06 -3.02
C ALA A 289 -8.15 13.92 -2.41
N GLU A 290 -8.98 14.95 -2.52
CA GLU A 290 -10.37 14.96 -2.06
C GLU A 290 -11.26 13.90 -2.74
N ASN A 291 -10.83 13.38 -3.89
CA ASN A 291 -11.53 12.33 -4.64
C ASN A 291 -10.95 10.92 -4.39
N ALA A 292 -10.02 10.76 -3.45
CA ALA A 292 -9.40 9.48 -3.15
C ALA A 292 -10.41 8.41 -2.72
N GLY A 293 -11.37 8.73 -1.86
CA GLY A 293 -12.40 7.80 -1.41
C GLY A 293 -13.27 7.25 -2.53
N PRO A 294 -13.92 8.11 -3.35
CA PRO A 294 -14.65 7.68 -4.53
C PRO A 294 -13.81 6.82 -5.49
N TRP A 295 -12.54 7.17 -5.69
CA TRP A 295 -11.63 6.37 -6.52
C TRP A 295 -11.36 4.99 -5.92
N VAL A 296 -11.10 4.88 -4.61
CA VAL A 296 -10.86 3.61 -3.92
C VAL A 296 -12.11 2.73 -3.99
N LEU A 297 -13.29 3.29 -3.75
CA LEU A 297 -14.56 2.58 -3.90
C LEU A 297 -14.76 2.05 -5.33
N GLN A 298 -14.39 2.83 -6.35
CA GLN A 298 -14.43 2.36 -7.73
C GLN A 298 -13.50 1.15 -7.93
N GLN A 299 -12.31 1.14 -7.34
CA GLN A 299 -11.39 -0.01 -7.48
C GLN A 299 -11.93 -1.25 -6.78
N ILE A 300 -12.56 -1.10 -5.61
CA ILE A 300 -13.29 -2.17 -4.91
C ILE A 300 -14.33 -2.79 -5.85
N GLN A 301 -15.16 -1.97 -6.49
CA GLN A 301 -16.21 -2.45 -7.41
C GLN A 301 -15.64 -3.14 -8.65
N ARG A 302 -14.54 -2.63 -9.21
CA ARG A 302 -13.88 -3.22 -10.37
C ARG A 302 -13.27 -4.58 -10.05
N VAL A 303 -12.60 -4.73 -8.90
CA VAL A 303 -12.07 -6.01 -8.43
C VAL A 303 -13.20 -6.98 -8.13
N TRP A 304 -14.26 -6.53 -7.44
CA TRP A 304 -15.43 -7.36 -7.16
C TRP A 304 -16.04 -7.93 -8.45
N THR A 305 -16.17 -7.08 -9.47
CA THR A 305 -16.68 -7.48 -10.80
C THR A 305 -15.74 -8.46 -11.50
N ALA A 306 -14.43 -8.19 -11.52
CA ALA A 306 -13.43 -9.06 -12.13
C ALA A 306 -13.37 -10.45 -11.45
N CYS A 307 -13.64 -10.50 -10.15
CA CYS A 307 -13.69 -11.72 -9.35
C CYS A 307 -15.08 -12.40 -9.34
N GLY A 308 -15.98 -12.02 -10.25
CA GLY A 308 -17.29 -12.67 -10.40
C GLY A 308 -18.30 -12.35 -9.30
N GLY A 309 -18.02 -11.36 -8.45
CA GLY A 309 -18.96 -10.82 -7.48
C GLY A 309 -19.28 -11.67 -6.25
N ASN A 310 -18.47 -12.70 -5.98
CA ASN A 310 -18.79 -13.70 -4.96
C ASN A 310 -18.10 -13.49 -3.60
N LYS A 311 -17.05 -12.65 -3.55
CA LYS A 311 -16.24 -12.44 -2.35
C LYS A 311 -16.20 -10.96 -2.00
N GLU A 312 -16.15 -10.65 -0.70
CA GLU A 312 -15.86 -9.31 -0.21
C GLU A 312 -14.51 -8.83 -0.75
N VAL A 313 -14.41 -7.53 -1.02
CA VAL A 313 -13.16 -6.87 -1.38
C VAL A 313 -12.78 -5.91 -0.27
N VAL A 314 -11.62 -6.13 0.32
CA VAL A 314 -11.01 -5.30 1.36
C VAL A 314 -9.76 -4.67 0.78
N VAL A 315 -9.66 -3.35 0.90
CA VAL A 315 -8.46 -2.60 0.57
C VAL A 315 -7.53 -2.66 1.78
N THR A 316 -6.39 -3.33 1.63
CA THR A 316 -5.46 -3.61 2.72
C THR A 316 -4.38 -2.54 2.87
N GLU A 317 -4.22 -1.69 1.85
CA GLU A 317 -3.47 -0.43 1.88
C GLU A 317 -4.18 0.61 1.01
N SER A 318 -4.50 1.75 1.61
CA SER A 318 -4.81 2.98 0.90
C SER A 318 -4.38 4.19 1.70
N GLY A 319 -3.91 5.24 1.03
CA GLY A 319 -3.45 6.45 1.69
C GLY A 319 -3.05 7.51 0.69
N TRP A 320 -2.31 8.50 1.18
CA TRP A 320 -1.76 9.58 0.37
C TRP A 320 -0.45 10.08 0.99
N PRO A 321 0.59 10.38 0.19
CA PRO A 321 1.86 10.85 0.72
C PRO A 321 1.78 12.33 1.10
N SER A 322 2.44 12.69 2.20
CA SER A 322 2.54 14.07 2.66
C SER A 322 3.65 14.88 1.98
N GLN A 323 4.57 14.21 1.29
CA GLN A 323 5.72 14.79 0.60
C GLN A 323 6.14 13.90 -0.58
N GLY A 324 6.81 14.50 -1.57
CA GLY A 324 7.35 13.85 -2.77
C GLY A 324 6.94 14.62 -4.03
N GLN A 325 7.00 13.95 -5.18
CA GLN A 325 6.70 14.56 -6.49
C GLN A 325 5.19 14.59 -6.77
N THR A 326 4.74 15.60 -7.51
CA THR A 326 3.38 15.63 -8.04
C THR A 326 3.25 14.67 -9.22
N TYR A 327 2.16 13.90 -9.28
CA TYR A 327 1.85 13.03 -10.40
C TYR A 327 0.52 13.44 -11.05
N GLY A 328 0.60 14.16 -12.17
CA GLY A 328 -0.58 14.79 -12.78
C GLY A 328 -1.27 15.76 -11.82
N VAL A 329 -2.51 15.47 -11.42
CA VAL A 329 -3.25 16.25 -10.41
C VAL A 329 -3.08 15.72 -8.98
N ALA A 330 -2.41 14.57 -8.79
CA ALA A 330 -2.13 14.01 -7.49
C ALA A 330 -0.92 14.72 -6.85
N VAL A 331 -1.19 15.68 -5.97
CA VAL A 331 -0.17 16.50 -5.30
C VAL A 331 0.05 15.99 -3.85
N PRO A 332 1.27 15.55 -3.47
CA PRO A 332 1.61 15.27 -2.08
C PRO A 332 1.66 16.55 -1.24
N SER A 333 0.97 16.56 -0.10
CA SER A 333 1.07 17.58 0.94
C SER A 333 0.38 17.08 2.20
N LYS A 334 0.64 17.69 3.37
CA LYS A 334 -0.11 17.36 4.60
C LYS A 334 -1.61 17.65 4.47
N GLU A 335 -1.95 18.77 3.82
CA GLU A 335 -3.34 19.17 3.54
C GLU A 335 -4.05 18.11 2.67
N ASN A 336 -3.41 17.71 1.58
CA ASN A 336 -3.95 16.72 0.65
C ASN A 336 -3.99 15.32 1.28
N GLN A 337 -3.00 14.97 2.11
CA GLN A 337 -3.05 13.74 2.88
C GLN A 337 -4.28 13.72 3.79
N ALA A 338 -4.53 14.80 4.54
CA ALA A 338 -5.72 14.89 5.38
C ALA A 338 -7.02 14.79 4.56
N ALA A 339 -7.11 15.49 3.43
CA ALA A 339 -8.28 15.45 2.53
C ALA A 339 -8.53 14.04 1.97
N ALA A 340 -7.48 13.35 1.50
CA ALA A 340 -7.58 11.99 0.97
C ALA A 340 -7.99 10.99 2.05
N ILE A 341 -7.38 11.07 3.24
CA ILE A 341 -7.73 10.19 4.35
C ILE A 341 -9.18 10.42 4.81
N SER A 342 -9.66 11.68 4.88
CA SER A 342 -11.08 11.96 5.16
C SER A 342 -11.99 11.35 4.09
N SER A 343 -11.69 11.61 2.80
CA SER A 343 -12.45 11.09 1.67
C SER A 343 -12.57 9.56 1.70
N ILE A 344 -11.47 8.86 1.98
CA ILE A 344 -11.44 7.39 2.12
C ILE A 344 -12.31 6.93 3.28
N LYS A 345 -12.15 7.52 4.47
CA LYS A 345 -12.93 7.19 5.68
C LYS A 345 -14.42 7.35 5.42
N ASP A 346 -14.82 8.48 4.84
CA ASP A 346 -16.23 8.82 4.60
C ASP A 346 -16.88 7.93 3.54
N THR A 347 -16.11 7.47 2.54
CA THR A 347 -16.66 6.71 1.40
C THR A 347 -16.61 5.20 1.58
N CYS A 348 -15.48 4.69 2.09
CA CYS A 348 -15.18 3.25 2.11
C CYS A 348 -14.30 2.82 3.29
N GLY A 349 -14.35 3.59 4.40
CA GLY A 349 -13.55 3.32 5.59
C GLY A 349 -13.74 1.90 6.14
N SER A 350 -14.97 1.38 6.15
CA SER A 350 -15.29 0.02 6.62
C SER A 350 -14.60 -1.12 5.87
N SER A 351 -14.17 -0.87 4.64
CA SER A 351 -13.51 -1.84 3.77
C SER A 351 -12.05 -1.50 3.53
N THR A 352 -11.48 -0.51 4.23
CA THR A 352 -10.14 0.01 3.96
C THR A 352 -9.26 0.03 5.21
N VAL A 353 -8.06 -0.53 5.09
CA VAL A 353 -6.96 -0.37 6.04
C VAL A 353 -6.08 0.78 5.55
N LEU A 354 -5.93 1.80 6.38
CA LEU A 354 -5.17 3.01 6.03
C LEU A 354 -3.66 2.75 6.05
N PHE A 355 -2.97 3.33 5.09
CA PHE A 355 -1.53 3.27 4.94
C PHE A 355 -0.91 4.68 5.06
N ASN A 356 0.03 4.94 5.96
CA ASN A 356 0.58 4.09 7.05
C ASN A 356 0.49 4.85 8.39
N ALA A 357 0.64 4.17 9.53
CA ALA A 357 0.65 4.83 10.84
C ALA A 357 1.74 5.92 10.92
N PHE A 358 2.99 5.58 10.62
CA PHE A 358 4.15 6.46 10.70
C PHE A 358 4.95 6.46 9.40
N ASN A 359 5.82 7.45 9.23
CA ASN A 359 6.71 7.53 8.07
C ASN A 359 7.77 6.41 8.11
N ASP A 360 7.99 5.78 6.96
CA ASP A 360 8.96 4.71 6.78
C ASP A 360 10.26 5.26 6.16
N TYR A 361 11.03 6.07 6.90
CA TYR A 361 12.25 6.69 6.35
C TYR A 361 13.34 5.71 5.91
N TRP A 362 13.25 4.46 6.36
CA TRP A 362 14.13 3.37 5.98
C TRP A 362 13.91 2.90 4.53
N LYS A 363 12.77 3.23 3.90
CA LYS A 363 12.50 2.89 2.51
C LYS A 363 13.37 3.71 1.56
N ALA A 364 13.70 3.15 0.39
CA ALA A 364 14.19 3.95 -0.72
C ALA A 364 13.11 4.97 -1.17
N ASP A 365 13.51 6.09 -1.75
CA ASP A 365 12.59 7.18 -2.13
C ASP A 365 11.50 6.75 -3.15
N GLY A 366 11.80 5.75 -3.97
CA GLY A 366 10.95 5.34 -5.09
C GLY A 366 11.08 6.28 -6.29
N TYR A 367 10.23 6.12 -7.30
CA TYR A 367 10.34 6.90 -8.54
C TYR A 367 9.68 8.29 -8.48
N LEU A 368 8.86 8.54 -7.46
CA LEU A 368 8.20 9.83 -7.18
C LEU A 368 8.63 10.42 -5.83
N ASP A 369 9.65 9.87 -5.19
CA ASP A 369 10.15 10.35 -3.89
C ASP A 369 9.08 10.40 -2.77
N VAL A 370 8.11 9.48 -2.81
CA VAL A 370 6.96 9.46 -1.87
C VAL A 370 7.04 8.37 -0.81
N GLU A 371 7.79 7.29 -1.04
CA GLU A 371 7.68 6.04 -0.28
C GLU A 371 7.95 6.21 1.22
N LYS A 372 8.72 7.23 1.59
CA LYS A 372 9.05 7.57 2.98
C LYS A 372 7.95 8.33 3.74
N TYR A 373 6.96 8.93 3.05
CA TYR A 373 6.16 10.04 3.58
C TYR A 373 4.65 9.77 3.75
N TRP A 374 4.26 8.51 3.94
CA TRP A 374 2.86 8.08 4.03
C TRP A 374 2.29 8.07 5.46
N GLY A 375 3.08 8.41 6.48
CA GLY A 375 2.68 8.36 7.88
C GLY A 375 1.60 9.36 8.24
N ILE A 376 0.43 8.87 8.66
CA ILE A 376 -0.73 9.69 9.09
C ILE A 376 -0.42 10.44 10.39
N TYR A 377 0.35 9.84 11.29
CA TYR A 377 0.79 10.45 12.55
C TYR A 377 2.16 11.11 12.43
N GLY A 378 2.80 11.07 11.25
CA GLY A 378 4.17 11.55 11.08
C GLY A 378 5.19 10.60 11.72
N ASN A 379 5.95 11.11 12.71
CA ASN A 379 6.97 10.35 13.47
C ASN A 379 6.70 10.39 14.96
#